data_AF-A0A0F5J887-F1
#
_entry.id   AF-A0A0F5J887-F1
#
_cell.length_a   1.000
_cell.length_b   1.000
_cell.length_c   1.000
_cell.angle_alpha   90.00
_cell.angle_beta   90.00
_cell.angle_gamma   90.00
#
_symmetry.space_group_name_H-M   'P 1'
#
loop_
_entity.id
_entity.type
_entity.pdbx_description
1 polymer ?
#
loop_
_entity_poly.entity_id
_entity_poly.type
_entity_poly.pdbx_seq_one_letter_code
_entity_poly.pdbx_strand_id
1 'polypeptide(L)'
;MTTETYSPLSVLIRKHTGEDVVAEYRFHPSRDWRFDFAIPARRVAIEVEGGAFNGGRHIRPEGYLRDMEKYNEAAVSGWCVIRVLPAELLMLKTVRLIIRAIIKNKSCQDHQEPD
;
A
#
# COMPACT_ATOMS: atom_id res chain seq x y z
N MET A 1 12.99 -17.81 -4.80
CA MET A 1 13.88 -16.79 -4.21
C MET A 1 13.24 -15.44 -4.44
N THR A 2 12.51 -14.91 -3.47
CA THR A 2 11.96 -13.55 -3.55
C THR A 2 13.15 -12.60 -3.45
N THR A 3 13.43 -11.85 -4.52
CA THR A 3 14.39 -10.76 -4.49
C THR A 3 13.95 -9.80 -3.39
N GLU A 4 14.67 -9.78 -2.26
CA GLU A 4 14.42 -8.81 -1.20
C GLU A 4 14.67 -7.43 -1.79
N THR A 5 13.58 -6.73 -2.11
CA THR A 5 13.65 -5.33 -2.53
C THR A 5 13.93 -4.52 -1.28
N TYR A 6 15.21 -4.29 -1.00
CA TYR A 6 15.66 -3.44 0.09
C TYR A 6 15.23 -2.00 -0.17
N SER A 7 14.29 -1.48 0.61
CA SER A 7 13.95 -0.07 0.63
C SER A 7 14.11 0.49 2.05
N PRO A 8 14.48 1.77 2.23
CA PRO A 8 14.55 2.37 3.56
C PRO A 8 13.22 2.24 4.33
N LEU A 9 12.10 2.29 3.61
CA LEU A 9 10.78 2.08 4.19
C LEU A 9 10.62 0.65 4.73
N SER A 10 10.99 -0.37 3.96
CA SER A 10 10.86 -1.77 4.40
C SER A 10 11.69 -2.07 5.63
N VAL A 11 12.91 -1.54 5.70
CA VAL A 11 13.78 -1.66 6.88
C VAL A 11 13.16 -0.99 8.12
N LEU A 12 12.64 0.24 7.98
CA LEU A 12 12.04 0.97 9.09
C LEU A 12 10.79 0.28 9.62
N ILE A 13 9.90 -0.17 8.72
CA ILE A 13 8.67 -0.85 9.12
C ILE A 13 8.97 -2.19 9.79
N ARG A 14 9.85 -3.02 9.20
CA ARG A 14 10.28 -4.29 9.80
C ARG A 14 10.88 -4.07 11.18
N LYS A 15 11.76 -3.08 11.34
CA LYS A 15 12.39 -2.76 12.63
C LYS A 15 11.39 -2.37 13.72
N HIS A 16 10.32 -1.64 13.37
CA HIS A 16 9.36 -1.12 14.34
C HIS A 16 8.14 -2.01 14.58
N THR A 17 7.81 -2.90 13.66
CA THR A 17 6.56 -3.67 13.71
C THR A 17 6.75 -5.18 13.52
N GLY A 18 7.91 -5.61 13.02
CA GLY A 18 8.15 -7.00 12.61
C GLY A 18 7.51 -7.38 11.28
N GLU A 19 6.75 -6.48 10.64
CA GLU A 19 6.02 -6.77 9.41
C GLU A 19 6.86 -6.57 8.15
N ASP A 20 6.52 -7.34 7.12
CA ASP A 20 7.18 -7.33 5.82
C ASP A 20 6.49 -6.36 4.87
N VAL A 21 7.30 -5.51 4.22
CA VAL A 21 6.84 -4.60 3.17
C VAL A 21 7.23 -5.17 1.81
N VAL A 22 6.25 -5.26 0.91
CA VAL A 22 6.41 -5.75 -0.47
C VAL A 22 6.17 -4.59 -1.43
N ALA A 23 7.13 -4.34 -2.33
CA ALA A 23 6.96 -3.33 -3.39
C ALA A 23 6.16 -3.89 -4.57
N GLU A 24 5.49 -3.03 -5.34
CA GLU A 24 4.76 -3.38 -6.57
C GLU A 24 3.75 -4.53 -6.37
N TYR A 25 3.07 -4.53 -5.22
CA TYR A 25 2.23 -5.64 -4.77
C TYR A 25 0.91 -5.69 -5.54
N ARG A 26 0.73 -6.75 -6.33
CA ARG A 26 -0.53 -7.03 -7.01
C ARG A 26 -1.56 -7.57 -6.03
N PHE A 27 -2.60 -6.80 -5.76
CA PHE A 27 -3.64 -7.17 -4.80
C PHE A 27 -4.90 -7.78 -5.45
N HIS A 28 -5.08 -7.59 -6.76
CA HIS A 28 -6.27 -8.06 -7.48
C HIS A 28 -5.97 -9.29 -8.34
N PRO A 29 -6.80 -10.35 -8.31
CA PRO A 29 -6.52 -11.61 -9.00
C PRO A 29 -6.53 -11.48 -10.52
N SER A 30 -7.43 -10.67 -11.10
CA SER A 30 -7.60 -10.55 -12.56
C SER A 30 -7.09 -9.24 -13.17
N ARG A 31 -6.83 -8.22 -12.35
CA ARG A 31 -6.41 -6.88 -12.80
C ARG A 31 -4.93 -6.72 -12.46
N ASP A 32 -4.16 -6.07 -13.32
CA ASP A 32 -2.73 -5.80 -13.07
C ASP A 32 -2.54 -4.54 -12.20
N TRP A 33 -3.41 -4.34 -11.22
CA TRP A 33 -3.28 -3.26 -10.26
C TRP A 33 -2.27 -3.63 -9.18
N ARG A 34 -1.34 -2.71 -8.93
CA ARG A 34 -0.27 -2.85 -7.95
C ARG A 34 -0.28 -1.65 -7.02
N PHE A 35 -0.08 -1.88 -5.73
CA PHE A 35 0.30 -0.81 -4.81
C PHE A 35 1.81 -0.62 -4.91
N ASP A 36 2.29 0.63 -4.81
CA ASP A 36 3.73 0.89 -4.77
C ASP A 36 4.40 0.12 -3.62
N PHE A 37 3.75 0.10 -2.44
CA PHE A 37 4.11 -0.79 -1.33
C PHE A 37 2.89 -1.38 -0.64
N ALA A 38 3.04 -2.58 -0.08
CA ALA A 38 2.02 -3.22 0.74
C ALA A 38 2.63 -3.95 1.94
N ILE A 39 1.85 -4.06 3.01
CA ILE A 39 2.04 -5.00 4.12
C ILE A 39 0.88 -6.01 4.05
N PRO A 40 1.02 -7.09 3.27
CA PRO A 40 -0.10 -7.98 2.96
C PRO A 40 -0.70 -8.66 4.19
N ALA A 41 0.14 -9.02 5.16
CA ALA A 41 -0.28 -9.63 6.42
C ALA A 41 -1.31 -8.77 7.18
N ARG A 42 -1.29 -7.45 6.96
CA ARG A 42 -2.13 -6.44 7.64
C ARG A 42 -3.12 -5.74 6.71
N ARG A 43 -3.17 -6.09 5.42
CA ARG A 43 -3.92 -5.36 4.39
C ARG A 43 -3.72 -3.84 4.45
N VAL A 44 -2.48 -3.40 4.64
CA VAL A 44 -2.10 -1.98 4.56
C VAL A 44 -1.35 -1.75 3.25
N ALA A 45 -1.76 -0.75 2.48
CA ALA A 45 -1.10 -0.33 1.26
C ALA A 45 -0.59 1.10 1.38
N ILE A 46 0.51 1.41 0.68
CA ILE A 46 1.08 2.74 0.56
C ILE A 46 1.22 3.05 -0.93
N GLU A 47 0.61 4.15 -1.35
CA GLU A 47 0.68 4.69 -2.71
C GLU A 47 1.39 6.04 -2.70
N VAL A 48 2.35 6.18 -3.60
CA VAL A 48 3.21 7.35 -3.75
C VAL A 48 2.74 8.14 -4.97
N GLU A 49 1.94 9.17 -4.70
CA GLU A 49 1.23 9.97 -5.71
C GLU A 49 2.21 10.91 -6.43
N GLY A 50 2.84 10.39 -7.49
CA GLY A 50 3.73 11.15 -8.36
C GLY A 50 2.98 12.20 -9.20
N GLY A 51 3.59 13.37 -9.37
CA GLY A 51 3.08 14.38 -10.30
C GLY A 51 1.77 15.07 -9.87
N ALA A 52 1.39 14.97 -8.59
CA ALA A 52 0.20 15.59 -7.99
C ALA A 52 0.07 17.12 -8.20
N PHE A 53 1.17 17.81 -8.50
CA PHE A 53 1.18 19.26 -8.77
C PHE A 53 1.55 19.63 -10.21
N ASN A 54 1.91 18.64 -11.05
CA ASN A 54 2.49 18.88 -12.38
C ASN A 54 1.66 18.29 -13.53
N GLY A 55 0.37 18.01 -13.30
CA GLY A 55 -0.50 17.41 -14.33
C GLY A 55 -0.14 15.95 -14.65
N GLY A 56 0.37 15.22 -13.65
CA GLY A 56 0.72 13.79 -13.78
C GLY A 56 -0.49 12.92 -14.13
N ARG A 57 -0.22 11.64 -14.47
CA ARG A 57 -1.24 10.65 -14.85
C ARG A 57 -2.46 10.65 -13.93
N HIS A 58 -2.23 10.70 -12.61
CA HIS A 58 -3.28 10.66 -11.58
C HIS A 58 -4.24 11.86 -11.60
N ILE A 59 -3.89 12.96 -12.27
CA ILE A 59 -4.71 14.17 -12.38
C ILE A 59 -5.50 14.19 -13.69
N ARG A 60 -5.03 13.48 -14.72
CA ARG A 60 -5.75 13.41 -16.00
C ARG A 60 -7.06 12.65 -15.81
N PRO A 61 -8.18 13.06 -16.45
CA PRO A 61 -9.49 12.46 -16.23
C PRO A 61 -9.51 10.93 -16.33
N GLU A 62 -8.86 10.37 -17.35
CA GLU A 62 -8.83 8.92 -17.56
C GLU A 62 -7.99 8.19 -16.51
N GLY A 63 -6.91 8.83 -16.05
CA GLY A 63 -6.07 8.28 -14.97
C GLY A 63 -6.83 8.29 -13.65
N TYR A 64 -7.42 9.44 -13.32
CA TYR A 64 -8.24 9.62 -12.13
C TYR A 64 -9.38 8.61 -12.02
N LEU A 65 -10.14 8.40 -13.11
CA LEU A 65 -11.24 7.41 -13.13
C LEU A 65 -10.74 5.97 -12.90
N ARG A 66 -9.59 5.60 -13.46
CA ARG A 66 -8.99 4.27 -13.23
C ARG A 66 -8.46 4.12 -11.81
N ASP A 67 -7.94 5.19 -11.22
CA ASP A 67 -7.48 5.18 -9.83
C ASP A 67 -8.68 5.06 -8.87
N MET A 68 -9.80 5.73 -9.18
CA MET A 68 -11.06 5.53 -8.43
C MET A 68 -11.51 4.08 -8.44
N GLU A 69 -11.50 3.43 -9.62
CA GLU A 69 -11.85 2.00 -9.75
C GLU A 69 -10.95 1.14 -8.87
N LYS A 70 -9.62 1.33 -8.97
CA LYS A 70 -8.62 0.62 -8.18
C LYS A 70 -8.81 0.81 -6.68
N TYR A 71 -8.98 2.05 -6.22
CA TYR A 71 -9.08 2.37 -4.79
C TYR A 71 -10.40 1.91 -4.18
N ASN A 72 -11.50 1.94 -4.94
CA ASN A 72 -12.76 1.37 -4.48
C ASN A 72 -12.67 -0.14 -4.30
N GLU A 73 -12.06 -0.86 -5.25
CA GLU A 73 -11.86 -2.30 -5.14
C GLU A 73 -10.89 -2.67 -4.00
N ALA A 74 -9.84 -1.87 -3.79
CA ALA A 74 -8.97 -2.01 -2.64
C ALA A 74 -9.76 -1.88 -1.32
N ALA A 75 -10.62 -0.87 -1.21
CA ALA A 75 -11.44 -0.63 -0.02
C ALA A 75 -12.43 -1.78 0.23
N VAL A 76 -13.14 -2.24 -0.81
CA VAL A 76 -14.06 -3.40 -0.72
C VAL A 76 -13.31 -4.67 -0.32
N SER A 77 -12.09 -4.85 -0.81
CA SER A 77 -11.20 -5.95 -0.46
C SER A 77 -10.59 -5.82 0.96
N GLY A 78 -10.98 -4.80 1.73
CA GLY A 78 -10.55 -4.58 3.11
C GLY A 78 -9.13 -4.02 3.24
N TRP A 79 -8.61 -3.35 2.21
CA TRP A 79 -7.32 -2.68 2.28
C TRP A 79 -7.43 -1.28 2.90
N CYS A 80 -6.54 -0.99 3.82
CA CYS A 80 -6.27 0.37 4.28
C CYS A 80 -5.20 0.99 3.38
N VAL A 81 -5.62 1.90 2.49
CA VAL A 81 -4.70 2.56 1.53
C VAL A 81 -4.27 3.92 2.07
N ILE A 82 -2.97 4.10 2.31
CA ILE A 82 -2.35 5.38 2.67
C ILE A 82 -1.74 5.99 1.41
N ARG A 83 -2.13 7.23 1.09
CA ARG A 83 -1.63 7.96 -0.08
C ARG A 83 -0.71 9.09 0.39
N VAL A 84 0.50 9.18 -0.16
CA VAL A 84 1.48 10.19 0.20
C VAL A 84 2.17 10.77 -1.03
N LEU A 85 2.74 11.96 -0.89
CA LEU A 85 3.63 12.50 -1.90
C LEU A 85 5.03 11.83 -1.81
N PRO A 86 5.79 11.79 -2.92
CA PRO A 86 7.16 11.25 -2.92
C PRO A 86 8.05 11.85 -1.81
N ALA A 87 7.96 13.16 -1.59
CA ALA A 87 8.74 13.86 -0.57
C ALA A 87 8.38 13.47 0.87
N GLU A 88 7.19 12.91 1.10
CA GLU A 88 6.66 12.61 2.43
C GLU A 88 6.87 11.16 2.85
N LEU A 89 7.23 10.27 1.93
CA LEU A 89 7.26 8.82 2.16
C LEU A 89 8.06 8.41 3.40
N LEU A 90 9.26 8.98 3.55
CA LEU A 90 10.17 8.67 4.66
C LEU A 90 10.09 9.68 5.83
N MET A 91 9.14 10.63 5.78
CA MET A 91 8.95 11.54 6.90
C MET A 91 8.40 10.80 8.11
N LEU A 92 8.83 11.22 9.31
CA LEU A 92 8.39 10.63 10.58
C LEU A 92 6.86 10.60 10.74
N LYS A 93 6.16 11.62 10.22
CA LYS A 93 4.68 11.67 10.22
C LYS A 93 4.06 10.50 9.44
N THR A 94 4.65 10.15 8.29
CA THR A 94 4.19 9.08 7.40
C THR A 94 4.52 7.73 8.00
N VAL A 95 5.74 7.54 8.49
CA VAL A 95 6.13 6.29 9.16
C VAL A 95 5.24 6.02 10.38
N ARG A 96 4.95 7.02 11.20
CA ARG A 96 4.00 6.90 12.33
C ARG A 96 2.59 6.56 11.87
N LEU A 97 2.13 7.15 10.77
CA LEU A 97 0.82 6.85 10.18
C LEU A 97 0.74 5.39 9.72
N ILE A 98 1.77 4.88 9.04
CA ILE A 98 1.84 3.49 8.58
C ILE A 98 1.87 2.52 9.77
N ILE A 99 2.71 2.79 10.79
CA ILE A 99 2.75 1.97 12.02
C ILE A 99 1.37 1.93 12.69
N ARG A 100 0.69 3.08 12.78
CA ARG A 100 -0.67 3.15 13.34
C ARG A 100 -1.66 2.32 12.54
N ALA A 101 -1.58 2.34 11.21
CA ALA A 101 -2.43 1.52 10.35
C ALA A 101 -2.15 0.03 10.53
N ILE A 102 -0.87 -0.37 10.61
CA ILE A 102 -0.46 -1.76 10.90
C ILE A 102 -1.05 -2.26 12.22
N ILE A 103 -0.97 -1.45 13.29
CA ILE A 103 -1.51 -1.83 14.61
C ILE A 103 -3.04 -1.93 14.59
N LYS A 104 -3.73 -1.07 13.84
CA LYS A 104 -5.20 -1.06 13.79
C LYS A 104 -5.79 -2.16 12.91
N ASN A 105 -5.09 -2.57 11.86
CA ASN A 105 -5.56 -3.63 10.96
C ASN A 105 -5.09 -5.00 11.48
N LYS A 106 -6.06 -5.85 11.83
CA LYS A 106 -5.77 -7.22 12.33
C LYS A 106 -5.07 -8.04 11.23
N SER A 107 -4.27 -9.01 11.67
CA SER A 107 -3.66 -9.97 10.75
C SER A 107 -4.74 -10.74 10.01
N CYS A 108 -4.63 -10.91 8.69
CA CYS A 108 -5.61 -11.64 7.90
C CYS A 108 -5.56 -13.17 8.05
N GLN A 109 -4.81 -13.69 9.03
CA GLN A 109 -4.87 -15.10 9.39
C GLN A 109 -6.09 -15.36 10.27
N ASP A 110 -7.27 -15.46 9.65
CA ASP A 110 -8.47 -16.01 10.29
C ASP A 110 -9.51 -16.55 9.28
N HIS A 111 -9.15 -16.74 8.00
CA HIS A 111 -10.01 -17.43 7.03
C HIS A 111 -9.18 -18.46 6.25
N GLN A 112 -8.80 -19.53 6.96
CA GLN A 112 -8.75 -20.86 6.36
C GLN A 112 -10.13 -21.47 6.65
N GLU A 113 -10.84 -21.89 5.59
CA GLU A 113 -12.24 -22.34 5.53
C GLU A 113 -12.62 -23.44 6.56
N PRO A 114 -13.93 -23.63 6.80
CA PRO A 114 -14.48 -24.97 6.79
C PRO A 114 -15.58 -25.14 5.72
N ASP A 115 -15.39 -26.19 4.92
CA ASP A 115 -16.28 -26.92 3.98
C ASP A 115 -17.28 -26.18 3.08
#